data_AF-A0A7N2M3X3-F1
#
_entry.id   AF-A0A7N2M3X3-F1
#
_cell.length_a   1.000
_cell.length_b   1.000
_cell.length_c   1.000
_cell.angle_alpha   90.00
_cell.angle_beta   90.00
_cell.angle_gamma   90.00
#
_symmetry.space_group_name_H-M   'P 1'
#
loop_
_entity.id
_entity.type
_entity.pdbx_description
1 polymer ?
#
loop_
_entity_poly.entity_id
_entity_poly.type
_entity_poly.pdbx_seq_one_letter_code
_entity_poly.pdbx_strand_id
1 'polypeptide(L)'
;MRISLLSWLSLIPLCSLFLSFLVFAVSGQCLGKQQSLLLDLKNSLKFNSTLSTKLVYWNESTDCCSWEGVTCSEGRIICLNLDSESIYGGLDNSSSLFRLQYLQNLRLASNNFNHSQIPPEFGNLTNLSYLNLSNSGFSGPVPTQISRLTRLVTLDLSTLLSISSLRLESLNFATLVQNLSHLTELYLDGVFISVLGIEWCKALSSSLPNLRVFEHVILFSFRASSFFLTKASVSFSYSS
;
A
#
# COMPACT_ATOMS: atom_id res chain seq x y z
N MET A 1 -68.41 -59.16 -5.64
CA MET A 1 -67.89 -59.10 -4.26
C MET A 1 -67.13 -57.79 -4.12
N ARG A 2 -67.60 -56.89 -3.24
CA ARG A 2 -66.95 -55.61 -2.90
C ARG A 2 -65.56 -55.89 -2.29
N ILE A 3 -64.61 -54.96 -2.47
CA ILE A 3 -64.08 -54.05 -1.43
C ILE A 3 -63.16 -53.03 -2.12
N SER A 4 -63.56 -51.76 -2.00
CA SER A 4 -62.73 -50.57 -2.19
C SER A 4 -61.92 -50.30 -0.92
N LEU A 5 -60.63 -49.97 -1.06
CA LEU A 5 -59.83 -49.34 -0.01
C LEU A 5 -59.00 -48.21 -0.62
N LEU A 6 -59.55 -47.00 -0.53
CA LEU A 6 -58.77 -45.78 -0.39
C LEU A 6 -57.89 -45.91 0.86
N SER A 7 -56.63 -45.45 0.82
CA SER A 7 -56.21 -44.38 1.73
C SER A 7 -54.79 -43.89 1.42
N TRP A 8 -54.73 -42.58 1.20
CA TRP A 8 -53.79 -41.65 1.84
C TRP A 8 -52.30 -41.75 1.49
N LEU A 9 -51.87 -40.75 0.71
CA LEU A 9 -50.93 -39.73 1.19
C LEU A 9 -49.86 -40.25 2.17
N SER A 10 -48.78 -40.79 1.63
CA SER A 10 -47.48 -40.67 2.29
C SER A 10 -46.60 -39.76 1.44
N LEU A 11 -46.84 -38.47 1.63
CA LEU A 11 -45.83 -37.40 1.67
C LEU A 11 -44.46 -37.86 1.16
N ILE A 12 -44.15 -37.52 -0.08
CA ILE A 12 -42.76 -37.44 -0.52
C ILE A 12 -42.07 -36.52 0.51
N PRO A 13 -41.04 -36.97 1.23
CA PRO A 13 -40.35 -36.09 2.14
C PRO A 13 -39.67 -35.04 1.26
N LEU A 14 -40.22 -33.82 1.28
CA LEU A 14 -39.62 -32.57 0.80
C LEU A 14 -38.28 -32.24 1.52
N CYS A 15 -37.69 -33.22 2.18
CA CYS A 15 -36.51 -33.17 3.02
C CYS A 15 -35.24 -33.65 2.27
N SER A 16 -35.36 -33.98 0.97
CA SER A 16 -34.22 -34.30 0.11
C SER A 16 -33.72 -33.09 -0.72
N LEU A 17 -34.28 -31.89 -0.52
CA LEU A 17 -33.91 -30.66 -1.23
C LEU A 17 -33.09 -29.63 -0.40
N PHE A 18 -32.66 -29.97 0.81
CA PHE A 18 -31.91 -29.04 1.69
C PHE A 18 -30.60 -29.63 2.22
N LEU A 19 -29.81 -30.24 1.33
CA LEU A 19 -28.41 -30.55 1.59
C LEU A 19 -27.47 -29.99 0.52
N SER A 20 -27.88 -28.91 -0.15
CA SER A 20 -26.92 -27.88 -0.56
C SER A 20 -26.56 -27.09 0.70
N PHE A 21 -25.89 -27.73 1.66
CA PHE A 21 -25.16 -26.97 2.65
C PHE A 21 -24.10 -26.22 1.86
N LEU A 22 -24.40 -24.94 1.68
CA LEU A 22 -23.49 -23.92 1.22
C LEU A 22 -22.17 -24.15 1.94
N VAL A 23 -21.19 -24.67 1.21
CA VAL A 23 -19.83 -24.24 1.44
C VAL A 23 -19.87 -22.78 0.99
N PHE A 24 -20.39 -21.91 1.87
CA PHE A 24 -19.94 -20.53 1.86
C PHE A 24 -18.44 -20.69 2.01
N ALA A 25 -17.72 -20.43 0.92
CA ALA A 25 -16.33 -20.06 1.07
C ALA A 25 -16.37 -18.97 2.15
N VAL A 26 -15.81 -19.26 3.32
CA VAL A 26 -15.61 -18.27 4.38
C VAL A 26 -14.47 -17.37 3.88
N SER A 27 -14.66 -16.72 2.73
CA SER A 27 -14.01 -15.46 2.45
C SER A 27 -14.67 -14.51 3.44
N GLY A 28 -14.02 -14.34 4.59
CA GLY A 28 -14.55 -13.58 5.72
C GLY A 28 -15.12 -12.26 5.22
N GLN A 29 -16.42 -12.08 5.42
CA GLN A 29 -17.13 -10.87 5.08
C GLN A 29 -16.38 -9.68 5.67
N CYS A 30 -16.28 -8.58 4.92
CA CYS A 30 -15.59 -7.39 5.39
C CYS A 30 -16.16 -6.94 6.73
N LEU A 31 -15.27 -6.69 7.71
CA LEU A 31 -15.71 -6.15 8.98
C LEU A 31 -16.36 -4.78 8.75
N GLY A 32 -17.56 -4.54 9.27
CA GLY A 32 -18.30 -3.28 9.00
C GLY A 32 -17.50 -2.02 9.33
N LYS A 33 -16.65 -2.05 10.36
CA LYS A 33 -15.72 -0.96 10.70
C LYS A 33 -14.63 -0.73 9.66
N GLN A 34 -14.16 -1.78 8.97
CA GLN A 34 -13.18 -1.68 7.89
C GLN A 34 -13.83 -1.06 6.64
N GLN A 35 -15.04 -1.53 6.29
CA GLN A 35 -15.82 -0.96 5.19
C GLN A 35 -16.11 0.53 5.41
N SER A 36 -16.56 0.92 6.61
CA SER A 36 -16.86 2.32 6.92
C SER A 36 -15.62 3.22 6.75
N LEU A 37 -14.44 2.75 7.17
CA LEU A 37 -13.19 3.51 7.01
C LEU A 37 -12.82 3.74 5.53
N LEU A 38 -13.06 2.76 4.66
CA LEU A 38 -12.82 2.92 3.22
C LEU A 38 -13.84 3.85 2.56
N LEU A 39 -15.11 3.81 2.99
CA LEU A 39 -16.12 4.77 2.51
C LEU A 39 -15.79 6.19 2.98
N ASP A 40 -15.40 6.36 4.25
CA ASP A 40 -14.92 7.64 4.78
C ASP A 40 -13.70 8.14 3.97
N LEU A 41 -12.79 7.23 3.61
CA LEU A 41 -11.61 7.55 2.80
C LEU A 41 -12.03 8.02 1.41
N LYS A 42 -12.87 7.24 0.72
CA LYS A 42 -13.41 7.60 -0.59
C LYS A 42 -14.07 8.97 -0.57
N ASN A 43 -14.85 9.27 0.46
CA ASN A 43 -15.59 10.52 0.59
C ASN A 43 -14.66 11.71 0.90
N SER A 44 -13.51 11.49 1.54
CA SER A 44 -12.53 12.56 1.80
C SER A 44 -11.62 12.82 0.59
N LEU A 45 -11.35 11.80 -0.23
CA LEU A 45 -10.49 11.90 -1.40
C LEU A 45 -11.11 12.78 -2.49
N LYS A 46 -10.28 13.63 -3.09
CA LYS A 46 -10.62 14.37 -4.31
C LYS A 46 -10.05 13.60 -5.50
N PHE A 47 -10.90 13.10 -6.39
CA PHE A 47 -10.48 12.33 -7.56
C PHE A 47 -11.40 12.58 -8.76
N ASN A 48 -10.89 12.33 -9.97
CA ASN A 48 -11.72 12.41 -11.18
C ASN A 48 -12.53 11.13 -11.36
N SER A 49 -13.84 11.19 -11.08
CA SER A 49 -14.74 10.03 -11.18
C SER A 49 -14.91 9.48 -12.61
N THR A 50 -14.62 10.27 -13.64
CA THR A 50 -14.68 9.81 -15.04
C THR A 50 -13.46 8.97 -15.43
N LEU A 51 -12.34 9.15 -14.73
CA LEU A 51 -11.07 8.44 -14.98
C LEU A 51 -10.78 7.35 -13.95
N SER A 52 -11.38 7.42 -12.76
CA SER A 52 -11.24 6.41 -11.72
C SER A 52 -11.80 5.06 -12.19
N THR A 53 -11.04 4.01 -11.94
CA THR A 53 -11.42 2.64 -12.32
C THR A 53 -11.90 1.81 -11.12
N LYS A 54 -11.54 2.21 -9.90
CA LYS A 54 -11.80 1.46 -8.67
C LYS A 54 -12.71 2.24 -7.73
N LEU A 55 -12.29 3.43 -7.30
CA LEU A 55 -12.98 4.23 -6.28
C LEU A 55 -14.42 4.55 -6.67
N VAL A 56 -14.69 4.80 -7.96
CA VAL A 56 -16.04 5.11 -8.44
C VAL A 56 -17.05 4.01 -8.10
N TYR A 57 -16.65 2.73 -8.09
CA TYR A 57 -17.53 1.59 -7.86
C TYR A 57 -17.71 1.19 -6.40
N TRP A 58 -16.86 1.65 -5.49
CA TRP A 58 -16.99 1.33 -4.06
C TRP A 58 -18.32 1.85 -3.50
N ASN A 59 -19.13 0.97 -2.92
CA ASN A 59 -20.46 1.33 -2.43
C ASN A 59 -20.85 0.47 -1.21
N GLU A 60 -21.73 0.99 -0.37
CA GLU A 60 -22.20 0.31 0.86
C GLU A 60 -22.97 -1.00 0.60
N SER A 61 -23.52 -1.18 -0.60
CA SER A 61 -24.35 -2.33 -0.95
C SER A 61 -23.56 -3.61 -1.27
N THR A 62 -22.24 -3.51 -1.38
CA THR A 62 -21.35 -4.63 -1.74
C THR A 62 -20.28 -4.83 -0.67
N ASP A 63 -19.83 -6.07 -0.51
CA ASP A 63 -18.80 -6.40 0.47
C ASP A 63 -17.46 -5.73 0.11
N CYS A 64 -16.83 -5.04 1.06
CA CYS A 64 -15.62 -4.27 0.77
C CYS A 64 -14.45 -5.14 0.28
N CYS A 65 -14.40 -6.42 0.65
CA CYS A 65 -13.36 -7.34 0.22
C CYS A 65 -13.53 -7.80 -1.24
N SER A 66 -14.66 -7.46 -1.86
CA SER A 66 -14.91 -7.63 -3.30
C SER A 66 -14.60 -6.38 -4.12
N TRP A 67 -14.30 -5.25 -3.47
CA TRP A 67 -14.00 -4.01 -4.18
C TRP A 67 -12.66 -4.09 -4.89
N GLU A 68 -12.62 -3.59 -6.12
CA GLU A 68 -11.37 -3.51 -6.86
C GLU A 68 -10.36 -2.64 -6.10
N GLY A 69 -9.12 -3.12 -6.02
CA GLY A 69 -8.06 -2.49 -5.25
C GLY A 69 -8.07 -2.81 -3.75
N VAL A 70 -9.05 -3.57 -3.24
CA VAL A 70 -9.09 -4.00 -1.83
C VAL A 70 -8.77 -5.49 -1.75
N THR A 71 -7.88 -5.86 -0.83
CA THR A 71 -7.66 -7.27 -0.47
C THR A 71 -7.79 -7.45 1.03
N CYS A 72 -8.55 -8.48 1.40
CA CYS A 72 -8.79 -8.82 2.79
C CYS A 72 -8.14 -10.15 3.19
N SER A 73 -7.82 -10.27 4.47
CA SER A 73 -7.55 -11.53 5.16
C SER A 73 -8.43 -11.60 6.39
N GLU A 74 -9.26 -12.64 6.51
CA GLU A 74 -10.21 -12.80 7.62
C GLU A 74 -11.11 -11.56 7.83
N GLY A 75 -11.58 -10.93 6.75
CA GLY A 75 -12.43 -9.72 6.79
C GLY A 75 -11.70 -8.42 7.16
N ARG A 76 -10.38 -8.45 7.34
CA ARG A 76 -9.54 -7.27 7.60
C ARG A 76 -8.82 -6.82 6.33
N ILE A 77 -8.79 -5.52 6.05
CA ILE A 77 -8.11 -4.98 4.87
C ILE A 77 -6.60 -5.03 5.09
N ILE A 78 -5.91 -5.81 4.25
CA ILE A 78 -4.45 -5.99 4.30
C ILE A 78 -3.74 -5.35 3.11
N CYS A 79 -4.44 -5.16 1.98
CA CYS A 79 -3.90 -4.45 0.82
C CYS A 79 -4.91 -3.41 0.35
N LEU A 80 -4.40 -2.22 0.04
CA LEU A 80 -5.13 -1.13 -0.57
C LEU A 80 -4.33 -0.62 -1.77
N ASN A 81 -4.83 -0.87 -2.97
CA ASN A 81 -4.26 -0.42 -4.23
C ASN A 81 -5.15 0.66 -4.85
N LEU A 82 -4.65 1.89 -4.78
CA LEU A 82 -5.26 3.09 -5.38
C LEU A 82 -4.31 3.71 -6.42
N ASP A 83 -3.45 2.90 -7.03
CA ASP A 83 -2.61 3.32 -8.14
C ASP A 83 -3.48 3.84 -9.29
N SER A 84 -3.08 4.97 -9.87
CA SER A 84 -3.71 5.58 -11.04
C SER A 84 -5.21 5.89 -10.92
N GLU A 85 -5.69 6.22 -9.72
CA GLU A 85 -7.11 6.55 -9.48
C GLU A 85 -7.45 8.03 -9.73
N SER A 86 -6.56 8.78 -10.40
CA SER A 86 -6.72 10.21 -10.68
C SER A 86 -7.03 11.03 -9.43
N ILE A 87 -6.45 10.64 -8.29
CA ILE A 87 -6.57 11.33 -7.02
C ILE A 87 -5.71 12.59 -7.06
N TYR A 88 -6.26 13.71 -6.59
CA TYR A 88 -5.57 14.99 -6.57
C TYR A 88 -5.63 15.75 -5.25
N GLY A 89 -6.10 15.12 -4.18
CA GLY A 89 -6.10 15.67 -2.83
C GLY A 89 -6.97 14.86 -1.87
N GLY A 90 -7.19 15.41 -0.67
CA GLY A 90 -8.03 14.77 0.35
C GLY A 90 -7.29 13.76 1.24
N LEU A 91 -5.94 13.78 1.20
CA LEU A 91 -5.08 13.02 2.10
C LEU A 91 -4.38 13.97 3.08
N ASP A 92 -5.12 14.40 4.11
CA ASP A 92 -4.61 15.17 5.24
C ASP A 92 -4.41 14.28 6.48
N ASN A 93 -3.88 14.86 7.57
CA ASN A 93 -3.62 14.15 8.83
C ASN A 93 -4.86 13.49 9.48
N SER A 94 -6.07 13.89 9.10
CA SER A 94 -7.33 13.34 9.63
C SER A 94 -7.88 12.19 8.79
N SER A 95 -7.24 11.87 7.66
CA SER A 95 -7.67 10.82 6.74
C SER A 95 -7.90 9.48 7.45
N SER A 96 -9.04 8.85 7.16
CA SER A 96 -9.40 7.53 7.69
C SER A 96 -8.43 6.43 7.23
N LEU A 97 -7.63 6.67 6.17
CA LEU A 97 -6.56 5.78 5.73
C LEU A 97 -5.68 5.36 6.89
N PHE A 98 -5.27 6.31 7.74
CA PHE A 98 -4.33 6.08 8.85
C PHE A 98 -4.93 5.29 10.02
N ARG A 99 -6.22 4.93 9.93
CA ARG A 99 -6.93 4.08 10.91
C ARG A 99 -7.02 2.62 10.45
N LEU A 100 -6.54 2.28 9.25
CA LEU A 100 -6.50 0.90 8.73
C LEU A 100 -5.31 0.13 9.33
N GLN A 101 -5.39 -0.21 10.62
CA GLN A 101 -4.28 -0.78 11.39
C GLN A 101 -3.76 -2.14 10.90
N TYR A 102 -4.54 -2.86 10.10
CA TYR A 102 -4.15 -4.17 9.54
C TYR A 102 -3.46 -4.06 8.18
N LEU A 103 -3.37 -2.86 7.62
CA LEU A 103 -2.83 -2.64 6.28
C LEU A 103 -1.35 -3.02 6.22
N GLN A 104 -1.01 -3.87 5.25
CA GLN A 104 0.34 -4.39 5.00
C GLN A 104 0.89 -3.88 3.68
N ASN A 105 0.03 -3.58 2.71
CA ASN A 105 0.41 -3.07 1.40
C ASN A 105 -0.45 -1.84 1.05
N LEU A 106 0.21 -0.73 0.78
CA LEU A 106 -0.44 0.51 0.36
C LEU A 106 0.22 1.04 -0.90
N ARG A 107 -0.60 1.22 -1.95
CA ARG A 107 -0.18 1.74 -3.25
C ARG A 107 -1.02 2.95 -3.62
N LEU A 108 -0.34 4.07 -3.85
CA LEU A 108 -0.92 5.36 -4.23
C LEU A 108 -0.22 5.96 -5.46
N ALA A 109 0.53 5.13 -6.20
CA ALA A 109 1.40 5.55 -7.28
C ALA A 109 0.61 6.18 -8.43
N SER A 110 1.27 7.05 -9.19
CA SER A 110 0.69 7.69 -10.39
C SER A 110 -0.64 8.41 -10.14
N ASN A 111 -0.73 9.09 -8.99
CA ASN A 111 -1.75 10.08 -8.68
C ASN A 111 -1.12 11.49 -8.72
N ASN A 112 -1.90 12.55 -8.46
CA ASN A 112 -1.37 13.91 -8.44
C ASN A 112 -1.85 14.69 -7.22
N PHE A 113 -1.31 14.41 -6.04
CA PHE A 113 -1.59 15.10 -4.78
C PHE A 113 -1.17 16.59 -4.75
N ASN A 114 -1.03 17.24 -5.92
CA ASN A 114 -0.94 18.68 -6.12
C ASN A 114 0.13 19.35 -5.25
N HIS A 115 1.33 18.77 -5.21
CA HIS A 115 2.46 19.24 -4.42
C HIS A 115 2.18 19.32 -2.91
N SER A 116 1.19 18.59 -2.39
CA SER A 116 0.99 18.46 -0.95
C SER A 116 2.14 17.69 -0.29
N GLN A 117 2.29 17.87 1.03
CA GLN A 117 3.28 17.14 1.81
C GLN A 117 2.80 15.72 2.12
N ILE A 118 3.74 14.79 2.29
CA ILE A 118 3.45 13.45 2.82
C ILE A 118 3.04 13.62 4.30
N PRO A 119 1.81 13.24 4.71
CA PRO A 119 1.40 13.33 6.10
C PRO A 119 2.24 12.43 7.02
N PRO A 120 2.72 12.92 8.18
CA PRO A 120 3.47 12.10 9.12
C PRO A 120 2.67 10.91 9.67
N GLU A 121 1.35 10.93 9.56
CA GLU A 121 0.43 9.87 9.98
C GLU A 121 0.55 8.58 9.17
N PHE A 122 1.26 8.57 8.05
CA PHE A 122 1.72 7.33 7.42
C PHE A 122 2.45 6.43 8.43
N GLY A 123 3.16 7.01 9.40
CA GLY A 123 3.82 6.27 10.49
C GLY A 123 2.87 5.56 11.47
N ASN A 124 1.55 5.75 11.38
CA ASN A 124 0.56 5.02 12.19
C ASN A 124 0.26 3.63 11.62
N LEU A 125 0.57 3.39 10.34
CA LEU A 125 0.30 2.13 9.64
C LEU A 125 1.41 1.09 9.89
N THR A 126 1.68 0.81 11.17
CA THR A 126 2.86 0.04 11.64
C THR A 126 2.97 -1.40 11.11
N ASN A 127 1.90 -1.94 10.51
CA ASN A 127 1.90 -3.24 9.84
C ASN A 127 2.34 -3.20 8.37
N LEU A 128 2.60 -2.02 7.80
CA LEU A 128 3.04 -1.89 6.41
C LEU A 128 4.37 -2.61 6.18
N SER A 129 4.36 -3.42 5.12
CA SER A 129 5.52 -4.07 4.52
C SER A 129 5.84 -3.49 3.14
N TYR A 130 4.86 -2.88 2.47
CA TYR A 130 5.03 -2.27 1.16
C TYR A 130 4.33 -0.92 1.12
N LEU A 131 5.07 0.14 0.79
CA LEU A 131 4.55 1.49 0.61
C LEU A 131 5.06 2.05 -0.72
N ASN A 132 4.13 2.36 -1.63
CA ASN A 132 4.43 2.98 -2.91
C ASN A 132 3.71 4.31 -3.08
N LEU A 133 4.48 5.40 -3.08
CA LEU A 133 4.05 6.78 -3.32
C LEU A 133 4.68 7.36 -4.60
N SER A 134 5.17 6.49 -5.49
CA SER A 134 5.90 6.90 -6.68
C SER A 134 5.03 7.71 -7.63
N ASN A 135 5.61 8.78 -8.17
CA ASN A 135 4.96 9.64 -9.16
C ASN A 135 3.56 10.12 -8.69
N SER A 136 3.37 10.33 -7.38
CA SER A 136 2.08 10.72 -6.81
C SER A 136 1.91 12.24 -6.65
N GLY A 137 2.90 13.05 -7.07
CA GLY A 137 2.83 14.52 -6.98
C GLY A 137 2.99 15.09 -5.57
N PHE A 138 3.55 14.33 -4.61
CA PHE A 138 3.93 14.86 -3.30
C PHE A 138 5.15 15.80 -3.39
N SER A 139 5.29 16.73 -2.44
CA SER A 139 6.42 17.64 -2.35
C SER A 139 6.83 17.95 -0.90
N GLY A 140 7.93 18.67 -0.72
CA GLY A 140 8.42 19.04 0.62
C GLY A 140 9.21 17.91 1.29
N PRO A 141 9.47 18.02 2.60
CA PRO A 141 10.32 17.07 3.32
C PRO A 141 9.62 15.72 3.51
N VAL A 142 10.37 14.62 3.36
CA VAL A 142 9.89 13.28 3.75
C VAL A 142 9.82 13.21 5.29
N PRO A 143 8.67 12.86 5.88
CA PRO A 143 8.50 12.82 7.34
C PRO A 143 9.30 11.66 7.96
N THR A 144 10.03 11.94 9.04
CA THR A 144 10.81 10.93 9.79
C THR A 144 9.94 9.88 10.46
N GLN A 145 8.64 10.13 10.62
CA GLN A 145 7.65 9.20 11.16
C GLN A 145 7.51 7.91 10.34
N ILE A 146 7.93 7.91 9.06
CA ILE A 146 8.05 6.68 8.25
C ILE A 146 9.00 5.66 8.91
N SER A 147 9.98 6.10 9.72
CA SER A 147 10.85 5.19 10.51
C SER A 147 10.10 4.30 11.51
N ARG A 148 8.83 4.63 11.84
CA ARG A 148 7.96 3.80 12.70
C ARG A 148 7.47 2.53 11.98
N LEU A 149 7.55 2.50 10.65
CA LEU A 149 7.16 1.37 9.82
C LEU A 149 8.24 0.28 9.85
N THR A 150 8.53 -0.26 11.03
CA THR A 150 9.63 -1.21 11.25
C THR A 150 9.52 -2.52 10.47
N ARG A 151 8.33 -2.83 9.94
CA ARG A 151 8.04 -3.99 9.08
C ARG A 151 8.22 -3.72 7.59
N LEU A 152 8.57 -2.50 7.20
CA LEU A 152 8.65 -2.08 5.82
C LEU A 152 9.78 -2.81 5.10
N VAL A 153 9.45 -3.45 3.99
CA VAL A 153 10.35 -4.21 3.11
C VAL A 153 10.64 -3.40 1.84
N THR A 154 9.61 -2.76 1.28
CA THR A 154 9.72 -1.91 0.09
C THR A 154 9.18 -0.52 0.37
N LEU A 155 10.00 0.49 0.08
CA LEU A 155 9.62 1.90 0.09
C LEU A 155 9.94 2.53 -1.27
N ASP A 156 8.91 3.00 -1.96
CA ASP A 156 9.06 3.72 -3.22
C ASP A 156 8.54 5.15 -3.10
N LEU A 157 9.46 6.11 -3.21
CA LEU A 157 9.19 7.55 -3.23
C LEU A 157 9.65 8.19 -4.55
N SER A 158 9.94 7.38 -5.58
CA SER A 158 10.50 7.84 -6.83
C SER A 158 9.57 8.81 -7.58
N THR A 159 10.14 9.69 -8.39
CA THR A 159 9.40 10.63 -9.23
C THR A 159 10.04 10.78 -10.60
N LEU A 160 9.20 10.83 -11.64
CA LEU A 160 9.63 10.99 -13.02
C LEU A 160 9.78 12.45 -13.46
N LEU A 161 9.24 13.40 -12.67
CA LEU A 161 9.15 14.81 -13.07
C LEU A 161 9.86 15.70 -12.04
N SER A 162 10.89 16.45 -12.47
CA SER A 162 11.61 17.41 -11.61
C SER A 162 10.76 18.58 -11.07
N ILE A 163 9.44 18.61 -11.33
CA ILE A 163 8.49 19.56 -10.74
C ILE A 163 8.01 19.13 -9.33
N SER A 164 8.11 17.85 -8.96
CA SER A 164 7.89 17.42 -7.58
C SER A 164 9.18 17.60 -6.78
N SER A 165 9.14 18.51 -5.79
CA SER A 165 10.28 18.86 -4.93
C SER A 165 10.30 18.03 -3.65
N LEU A 166 10.12 16.71 -3.73
CA LEU A 166 10.27 15.87 -2.56
C LEU A 166 11.72 15.92 -2.09
N ARG A 167 11.94 16.24 -0.81
CA ARG A 167 13.27 16.47 -0.24
C ARG A 167 13.57 15.50 0.89
N LEU A 168 14.76 14.92 0.85
CA LEU A 168 15.38 14.24 1.98
C LEU A 168 16.48 15.13 2.55
N GLU A 169 16.17 15.74 3.69
CA GLU A 169 17.13 16.60 4.39
C GLU A 169 18.10 15.75 5.21
N SER A 170 19.40 16.09 5.13
CA SER A 170 20.33 16.06 6.27
C SER A 170 20.12 14.99 7.35
N LEU A 171 19.63 15.52 8.47
CA LEU A 171 19.36 14.83 9.72
C LEU A 171 18.18 13.84 9.66
N ASN A 172 17.33 13.99 8.64
CA ASN A 172 16.10 13.20 8.51
C ASN A 172 16.37 11.85 7.87
N PHE A 173 17.38 11.71 6.99
CA PHE A 173 17.63 10.43 6.32
C PHE A 173 18.15 9.34 7.26
N ALA A 174 19.16 9.64 8.07
CA ALA A 174 19.67 8.68 9.05
C ALA A 174 18.57 8.24 10.02
N THR A 175 17.78 9.20 10.51
CA THR A 175 16.61 8.97 11.38
C THR A 175 15.53 8.13 10.66
N LEU A 176 15.29 8.40 9.38
CA LEU A 176 14.31 7.67 8.56
C LEU A 176 14.66 6.19 8.46
N VAL A 177 15.92 5.86 8.17
CA VAL A 177 16.34 4.47 7.92
C VAL A 177 16.79 3.72 9.16
N GLN A 178 17.02 4.41 10.29
CA GLN A 178 17.56 3.82 11.52
C GLN A 178 16.82 2.57 12.00
N ASN A 179 15.48 2.57 11.88
CA ASN A 179 14.63 1.50 12.39
C ASN A 179 14.04 0.60 11.29
N LEU A 180 14.44 0.80 10.03
CA LEU A 180 13.90 0.07 8.88
C LEU A 180 14.75 -1.17 8.54
N SER A 181 15.11 -1.96 9.55
CA SER A 181 16.05 -3.09 9.42
C SER A 181 15.60 -4.20 8.44
N HIS A 182 14.31 -4.27 8.13
CA HIS A 182 13.72 -5.21 7.16
C HIS A 182 13.66 -4.65 5.73
N LEU A 183 14.03 -3.38 5.51
CA LEU A 183 13.94 -2.74 4.20
C LEU A 183 14.96 -3.36 3.25
N THR A 184 14.45 -3.95 2.17
CA THR A 184 15.25 -4.56 1.11
C THR A 184 15.22 -3.76 -0.17
N GLU A 185 14.21 -2.93 -0.38
CA GLU A 185 14.01 -2.19 -1.62
C GLU A 185 13.68 -0.72 -1.31
N LEU A 186 14.51 0.19 -1.80
CA LEU A 186 14.37 1.63 -1.59
C LEU A 186 14.54 2.36 -2.92
N TYR A 187 13.47 2.97 -3.41
CA TYR A 187 13.45 3.71 -4.67
C TYR A 187 13.31 5.21 -4.39
N LEU A 188 14.29 5.98 -4.86
CA LEU A 188 14.43 7.40 -4.58
C LEU A 188 14.80 8.21 -5.82
N ASP A 189 14.61 7.63 -7.00
CA ASP A 189 14.87 8.32 -8.26
C ASP A 189 14.07 9.62 -8.35
N GLY A 190 14.74 10.72 -8.71
CA GLY A 190 14.13 12.05 -8.79
C GLY A 190 13.86 12.74 -7.44
N VAL A 191 14.14 12.10 -6.29
CA VAL A 191 14.05 12.75 -4.97
C VAL A 191 15.26 13.66 -4.74
N PHE A 192 15.04 14.90 -4.31
CA PHE A 192 16.13 15.82 -4.00
C PHE A 192 16.75 15.49 -2.65
N ILE A 193 18.01 15.06 -2.66
CA ILE A 193 18.77 14.70 -1.47
C ILE A 193 19.74 15.84 -1.17
N SER A 194 19.56 16.54 -0.05
CA SER A 194 20.45 17.66 0.35
C SER A 194 21.65 17.22 1.20
N VAL A 195 21.85 15.91 1.35
CA VAL A 195 22.89 15.27 2.17
C VAL A 195 24.19 15.15 1.38
N LEU A 196 25.35 15.34 2.03
CA LEU A 196 26.64 14.97 1.45
C LEU A 196 26.65 13.44 1.23
N GLY A 197 26.95 12.97 0.03
CA GLY A 197 26.85 11.54 -0.34
C GLY A 197 27.53 10.57 0.64
N ILE A 198 28.56 11.01 1.37
CA ILE A 198 29.23 10.21 2.40
C ILE A 198 28.39 9.93 3.66
N GLU A 199 27.60 10.90 4.12
CA GLU A 199 26.73 10.74 5.30
C GLU A 199 25.57 9.81 4.99
N TRP A 200 25.02 9.93 3.78
CA TRP A 200 24.02 9.04 3.22
C TRP A 200 24.50 7.60 3.15
N CYS A 201 25.67 7.37 2.54
CA CYS A 201 26.25 6.04 2.41
C CYS A 201 26.51 5.41 3.77
N LYS A 202 26.98 6.21 4.75
CA LYS A 202 27.18 5.75 6.12
C LYS A 202 25.87 5.27 6.74
N ALA A 203 24.81 6.08 6.68
CA ALA A 203 23.50 5.72 7.22
C ALA A 203 22.90 4.46 6.57
N LEU A 204 23.01 4.32 5.25
CA LEU A 204 22.59 3.11 4.54
C LEU A 204 23.37 1.87 5.02
N SER A 205 24.71 1.96 5.03
CA SER A 205 25.57 0.84 5.41
C SER A 205 25.41 0.39 6.86
N SER A 206 25.08 1.31 7.77
CA SER A 206 24.93 1.00 9.19
C SER A 206 23.56 0.45 9.55
N SER A 207 22.51 0.89 8.85
CA SER A 207 21.13 0.66 9.26
C SER A 207 20.40 -0.36 8.39
N LEU A 208 20.82 -0.56 7.13
CA LEU A 208 20.12 -1.38 6.14
C LEU A 208 21.02 -2.51 5.59
N PRO A 209 21.30 -3.57 6.37
CA PRO A 209 22.22 -4.63 5.97
C PRO A 209 21.72 -5.48 4.79
N ASN A 210 20.41 -5.47 4.53
CA ASN A 210 19.77 -6.31 3.50
C ASN A 210 19.32 -5.53 2.26
N LEU A 211 19.74 -4.26 2.12
CA LEU A 211 19.29 -3.41 1.02
C LEU A 211 19.81 -3.92 -0.32
N ARG A 212 18.88 -4.18 -1.25
CA ARG A 212 19.17 -4.49 -2.64
C ARG A 212 19.33 -3.20 -3.40
N VAL A 213 20.46 -3.05 -4.09
CA VAL A 213 20.74 -1.89 -4.95
C VAL A 213 20.50 -2.31 -6.39
N PHE A 214 19.49 -1.74 -7.03
CA PHE A 214 19.23 -1.94 -8.46
C PHE A 214 19.93 -0.85 -9.27
N GLU A 215 20.52 -1.21 -10.42
CA GLU A 215 21.39 -0.33 -11.22
C GLU A 215 20.76 1.02 -11.62
N HIS A 216 19.43 1.08 -11.75
CA HIS A 216 18.72 2.31 -12.11
C HIS A 216 18.72 3.37 -11.00
N VAL A 217 18.81 2.97 -9.73
CA VAL A 217 18.85 3.89 -8.56
C VAL A 217 20.19 4.67 -8.50
N ILE A 218 21.24 4.14 -9.16
CA ILE A 218 22.59 4.71 -9.08
C ILE A 218 22.79 5.85 -10.09
N LEU A 219 22.10 5.84 -11.24
CA LEU A 219 22.52 6.66 -12.38
C LEU A 219 22.22 8.16 -12.26
N PHE A 220 21.22 8.59 -11.48
CA PHE A 220 20.86 10.02 -11.40
C PHE A 220 21.37 10.75 -10.17
N SER A 221 21.67 10.04 -9.07
CA SER A 221 22.22 10.65 -7.84
C SER A 221 23.75 10.66 -7.79
N PHE A 222 24.43 9.76 -8.52
CA PHE A 222 25.88 9.57 -8.39
C PHE A 222 26.66 10.19 -9.55
N ARG A 223 26.72 11.52 -9.61
CA ARG A 223 27.81 12.20 -10.35
C ARG A 223 29.05 12.48 -9.51
N ALA A 224 29.11 11.99 -8.28
CA ALA A 224 30.31 12.06 -7.46
C ALA A 224 30.53 10.78 -6.65
N SER A 225 31.69 10.17 -6.85
CA SER A 225 32.36 9.15 -6.00
C SER A 225 32.13 7.69 -6.40
N SER A 226 32.98 7.25 -7.33
CA SER A 226 33.26 5.88 -7.79
C SER A 226 33.80 4.90 -6.72
N PHE A 227 33.58 5.15 -5.42
CA PHE A 227 34.36 4.50 -4.35
C PHE A 227 33.59 3.48 -3.47
N PHE A 228 32.29 3.27 -3.69
CA PHE A 228 31.45 2.49 -2.75
C PHE A 228 30.91 1.15 -3.26
N LEU A 229 31.27 0.72 -4.48
CA LEU A 229 30.80 -0.57 -5.04
C LEU A 229 31.44 -1.81 -4.39
N THR A 230 32.36 -1.67 -3.42
CA THR A 230 33.13 -2.80 -2.87
C THR A 230 32.75 -3.22 -1.44
N LYS A 231 31.84 -2.53 -0.74
CA LYS A 231 31.49 -2.88 0.66
C LYS A 231 30.04 -3.24 0.94
N ALA A 232 29.11 -2.95 0.04
CA ALA A 232 27.82 -3.64 0.04
C ALA A 232 28.04 -4.92 -0.77
N SER A 233 27.78 -6.09 -0.18
CA SER A 233 27.69 -7.36 -0.91
C SER A 233 26.48 -7.31 -1.86
N VAL A 234 26.63 -6.56 -2.95
CA VAL A 234 25.69 -6.45 -4.06
C VAL A 234 26.01 -7.62 -4.99
N SER A 235 25.20 -8.67 -4.95
CA SER A 235 25.24 -9.74 -5.93
C SER A 235 24.76 -9.18 -7.28
N PHE A 236 25.68 -8.96 -8.21
CA PHE A 236 25.35 -8.63 -9.60
C PHE A 236 24.78 -9.87 -10.30
N SER A 237 23.46 -9.90 -10.52
CA SER A 237 22.85 -10.89 -11.42
C SER A 237 22.73 -10.28 -12.81
N TYR A 238 23.66 -10.62 -13.69
CA TYR A 238 23.54 -10.36 -15.12
C TYR A 238 22.55 -11.36 -15.71
N SER A 239 21.41 -10.89 -16.21
CA SER A 239 20.63 -11.64 -17.21
C SER A 239 20.97 -11.07 -18.58
N SER A 240 21.79 -11.81 -19.31
CA SER A 240 22.08 -11.64 -20.75
C SER A 240 20.84 -11.74 -21.62
#